data_AF-A0A522VGK9-F1
#
_entry.id   AF-A0A522VGK9-F1
#
_cell.length_a   1.000
_cell.length_b   1.000
_cell.length_c   1.000
_cell.angle_alpha   90.00
_cell.angle_beta   90.00
_cell.angle_gamma   90.00
#
_symmetry.space_group_name_H-M   'P 1'
#
loop_
_entity.id
_entity.type
_entity.pdbx_description
1 polymer ?
#
loop_
_entity_poly.entity_id
_entity_poly.type
_entity_poly.pdbx_seq_one_letter_code
_entity_poly.pdbx_strand_id
1 'polypeptide(L)'
;MYAHPSACRAFCISLPVLLEHSYRQYGCKHQLVPVILNRLLSSGVVGLADVHTDDVYHDPARDKPLRLAGDQNGLPLDDTLQGQNGGDWLYGMRGDDTLVGGLGDDRLYGGSNADFLRSQTGDDQLWGGNGDDRLNSGDNDDGLYGGIGSDTLNGNIGTDTLVGGKDADVFDFDAAGDSGLGKARDVIRHFQDGEGDKIDLSGVDANVDLSGNQAFTFIDDGTFNAAGQLRFAADLHVLYGNTDADATPEFSIQLSGVTSLNAAAVFL
;
A
#
# COMPACT_ATOMS: atom_id res chain seq x y z
N MET A 1 53.80 -14.34 11.76
CA MET A 1 54.39 -15.29 10.79
C MET A 1 53.37 -15.44 9.67
N TYR A 2 53.58 -14.77 8.55
CA TYR A 2 52.69 -14.80 7.39
C TYR A 2 52.78 -16.17 6.72
N ALA A 3 51.65 -16.82 6.44
CA ALA A 3 51.57 -17.99 5.58
C ALA A 3 50.80 -17.63 4.29
N HIS A 4 51.37 -18.01 3.16
CA HIS A 4 51.04 -17.61 1.80
C HIS A 4 49.69 -18.17 1.27
N PRO A 5 49.05 -17.49 0.31
CA PRO A 5 47.83 -17.94 -0.37
C PRO A 5 48.18 -18.83 -1.57
N SER A 6 48.13 -20.15 -1.42
CA SER A 6 48.36 -21.07 -2.56
C SER A 6 47.58 -22.38 -2.51
N ALA A 7 46.56 -22.53 -1.66
CA ALA A 7 45.80 -23.78 -1.55
C ALA A 7 44.34 -23.73 -2.09
N CYS A 8 43.91 -22.64 -2.73
CA CYS A 8 42.62 -22.58 -3.43
C CYS A 8 42.81 -22.80 -4.94
N ARG A 9 43.30 -23.98 -5.34
CA ARG A 9 43.17 -24.42 -6.73
C ARG A 9 42.91 -25.93 -6.78
N ALA A 10 41.83 -26.26 -7.49
CA ALA A 10 41.46 -27.57 -8.03
C ALA A 10 40.92 -28.60 -7.01
N PHE A 11 39.59 -28.71 -6.96
CA PHE A 11 38.92 -30.01 -7.18
C PHE A 11 37.43 -29.79 -7.54
N CYS A 12 37.16 -29.60 -8.82
CA CYS A 12 35.89 -30.02 -9.41
C CYS A 12 36.11 -31.43 -9.95
N ILE A 13 35.23 -32.38 -9.61
CA ILE A 13 34.66 -33.47 -10.43
C ILE A 13 34.14 -34.60 -9.51
N SER A 14 32.89 -34.98 -9.76
CA SER A 14 32.18 -36.23 -9.40
C SER A 14 31.87 -36.55 -7.92
N LEU A 15 30.60 -36.41 -7.55
CA LEU A 15 29.67 -37.40 -6.96
C LEU A 15 28.68 -36.74 -5.98
N PRO A 16 27.45 -37.27 -5.85
CA PRO A 16 26.35 -36.61 -5.17
C PRO A 16 26.27 -37.02 -3.69
N VAL A 17 25.58 -36.18 -2.91
CA VAL A 17 25.06 -36.45 -1.55
C VAL A 17 26.07 -36.36 -0.40
N LEU A 18 25.63 -35.67 0.65
CA LEU A 18 26.18 -35.54 2.01
C LEU A 18 27.41 -34.65 2.19
N LEU A 19 27.17 -33.42 2.68
CA LEU A 19 27.97 -32.82 3.76
C LEU A 19 27.23 -31.58 4.32
N GLU A 20 26.16 -31.84 5.06
CA GLU A 20 25.80 -30.98 6.19
C GLU A 20 26.94 -31.05 7.22
N HIS A 21 27.20 -29.94 7.91
CA HIS A 21 28.27 -29.76 8.91
C HIS A 21 29.67 -29.56 8.35
N SER A 22 30.02 -28.31 8.01
CA SER A 22 31.30 -27.65 8.38
C SER A 22 31.52 -26.33 7.63
N TYR A 23 30.77 -25.27 7.95
CA TYR A 23 31.07 -23.91 7.43
C TYR A 23 31.16 -22.82 8.51
N ARG A 24 31.19 -23.18 9.80
CA ARG A 24 31.37 -22.18 10.88
C ARG A 24 32.83 -21.93 11.31
N GLN A 25 33.83 -22.61 10.75
CA GLN A 25 35.18 -22.61 11.37
C GLN A 25 36.29 -21.87 10.63
N TYR A 26 36.05 -21.23 9.47
CA TYR A 26 37.17 -20.68 8.66
C TYR A 26 37.09 -19.20 8.25
N GLY A 27 36.23 -18.37 8.86
CA GLY A 27 36.40 -16.90 8.84
C GLY A 27 36.67 -16.24 7.48
N CYS A 28 36.18 -16.81 6.38
CA CYS A 28 36.36 -16.25 5.04
C CYS A 28 35.29 -15.20 4.77
N LYS A 29 35.72 -13.97 4.45
CA LYS A 29 34.90 -12.90 3.89
C LYS A 29 34.07 -13.45 2.72
N HIS A 30 32.78 -13.10 2.73
CA HIS A 30 31.79 -13.37 1.70
C HIS A 30 32.36 -13.26 0.29
N GLN A 31 32.60 -14.40 -0.34
CA GLN A 31 32.87 -14.50 -1.76
C GLN A 31 31.72 -15.33 -2.34
N LEU A 32 30.92 -14.65 -3.17
CA LEU A 32 29.77 -15.18 -3.89
C LEU A 32 30.06 -16.56 -4.46
N VAL A 33 29.14 -17.51 -4.24
CA VAL A 33 29.13 -18.79 -4.96
C VAL A 33 27.91 -18.82 -5.88
N PRO A 34 28.12 -18.84 -7.21
CA PRO A 34 27.07 -18.73 -8.22
C PRO A 34 26.44 -20.11 -8.45
N VAL A 35 25.38 -20.45 -7.71
CA VAL A 35 24.60 -21.67 -7.97
C VAL A 35 23.08 -21.42 -7.94
N ILE A 36 22.62 -20.29 -7.39
CA ILE A 36 21.19 -19.96 -7.30
C ILE A 36 20.72 -19.04 -8.46
N LEU A 37 21.57 -18.77 -9.46
CA LEU A 37 21.16 -17.90 -10.58
C LEU A 37 20.22 -18.59 -11.59
N ASN A 38 20.13 -19.93 -11.59
CA ASN A 38 19.40 -20.68 -12.64
C ASN A 38 18.06 -21.29 -12.21
N ARG A 39 17.59 -21.03 -10.99
CA ARG A 39 16.27 -21.51 -10.51
C ARG A 39 15.30 -20.40 -10.09
N LEU A 40 15.71 -19.13 -10.15
CA LEU A 40 14.90 -17.97 -9.77
C LEU A 40 14.24 -17.25 -10.96
N LEU A 41 14.51 -17.67 -12.21
CA LEU A 41 14.06 -16.95 -13.42
C LEU A 41 12.74 -17.48 -14.03
N SER A 42 11.89 -18.22 -13.30
CA SER A 42 10.69 -18.80 -13.93
C SER A 42 9.40 -18.80 -13.13
N SER A 43 9.32 -18.20 -11.92
CA SER A 43 8.09 -18.31 -11.14
C SER A 43 7.62 -17.07 -10.38
N GLY A 44 8.32 -15.93 -10.40
CA GLY A 44 7.76 -14.62 -9.99
C GLY A 44 7.12 -14.53 -8.59
N VAL A 45 7.28 -15.54 -7.74
CA VAL A 45 6.69 -15.60 -6.40
C VAL A 45 7.78 -16.05 -5.46
N VAL A 46 8.27 -15.13 -4.64
CA VAL A 46 9.21 -15.41 -3.56
C VAL A 46 8.40 -15.59 -2.28
N GLY A 47 7.89 -16.81 -2.08
CA GLY A 47 7.29 -17.19 -0.81
C GLY A 47 8.37 -17.48 0.22
N LEU A 48 8.29 -16.86 1.40
CA LEU A 48 9.25 -16.97 2.51
C LEU A 48 9.40 -18.39 3.13
N ALA A 49 8.80 -19.42 2.53
CA ALA A 49 9.03 -20.82 2.89
C ALA A 49 10.21 -21.47 2.16
N ASP A 50 10.72 -20.88 1.06
CA ASP A 50 11.79 -21.45 0.22
C ASP A 50 13.06 -20.56 0.10
N VAL A 51 13.16 -19.47 0.86
CA VAL A 51 14.32 -18.57 0.83
C VAL A 51 15.22 -18.84 2.03
N HIS A 52 16.45 -19.31 1.76
CA HIS A 52 17.51 -19.37 2.76
C HIS A 52 17.70 -17.98 3.37
N THR A 53 17.72 -17.90 4.70
CA THR A 53 17.80 -16.69 5.55
C THR A 53 19.06 -15.81 5.36
N ASP A 54 19.81 -15.98 4.26
CA ASP A 54 21.02 -15.22 3.93
C ASP A 54 20.83 -14.24 2.75
N ASP A 55 19.68 -14.27 2.04
CA ASP A 55 19.32 -13.26 1.01
C ASP A 55 18.19 -12.31 1.47
N VAL A 56 17.75 -12.41 2.73
CA VAL A 56 16.69 -11.58 3.34
C VAL A 56 17.30 -10.76 4.46
N TYR A 57 17.47 -9.46 4.26
CA TYR A 57 18.00 -8.58 5.31
C TYR A 57 16.87 -8.22 6.30
N HIS A 58 16.53 -9.12 7.21
CA HIS A 58 15.97 -8.73 8.50
C HIS A 58 17.16 -8.52 9.46
N ASP A 59 17.57 -7.26 9.63
CA ASP A 59 18.47 -6.89 10.73
C ASP A 59 17.64 -6.26 11.84
N PRO A 60 17.24 -7.02 12.86
CA PRO A 60 16.46 -6.49 13.97
C PRO A 60 17.23 -5.44 14.80
N ALA A 61 18.53 -5.21 14.51
CA ALA A 61 19.32 -4.15 15.11
C ALA A 61 19.47 -2.91 14.20
N ARG A 62 18.98 -2.95 12.96
CA ARG A 62 19.05 -1.84 12.00
C ARG A 62 17.79 -1.86 11.12
N ASP A 63 16.76 -1.12 11.54
CA ASP A 63 15.64 -0.62 10.74
C ASP A 63 16.01 -0.45 9.26
N LYS A 64 15.88 -1.51 8.47
CA LYS A 64 16.16 -1.50 7.04
C LYS A 64 15.06 -2.30 6.36
N PRO A 65 14.51 -1.78 5.26
CA PRO A 65 13.42 -2.43 4.56
C PRO A 65 13.89 -3.74 3.91
N LEU A 66 12.97 -4.70 3.83
CA LEU A 66 13.01 -5.87 2.95
C LEU A 66 13.12 -5.36 1.50
N ARG A 67 14.14 -5.87 0.80
CA ARG A 67 14.53 -5.46 -0.56
C ARG A 67 15.06 -6.68 -1.31
N LEU A 68 14.70 -6.84 -2.58
CA LEU A 68 15.31 -7.86 -3.44
C LEU A 68 16.61 -7.32 -4.05
N ALA A 69 17.64 -8.17 -4.12
CA ALA A 69 18.99 -7.76 -4.51
C ALA A 69 19.15 -7.48 -6.03
N GLY A 70 18.07 -7.62 -6.81
CA GLY A 70 18.07 -7.57 -8.28
C GLY A 70 18.14 -6.16 -8.89
N ASP A 71 17.56 -5.16 -8.24
CA ASP A 71 17.23 -3.87 -8.90
C ASP A 71 18.38 -2.88 -8.90
N GLN A 72 19.45 -3.21 -8.17
CA GLN A 72 20.69 -2.43 -8.13
C GLN A 72 21.45 -2.46 -9.48
N ASN A 73 21.01 -3.29 -10.44
CA ASN A 73 21.61 -3.43 -11.77
C ASN A 73 20.84 -2.69 -12.88
N GLY A 74 19.76 -1.96 -12.54
CA GLY A 74 19.07 -1.06 -13.48
C GLY A 74 18.06 -1.71 -14.43
N LEU A 75 17.64 -2.95 -14.16
CA LEU A 75 16.49 -3.56 -14.84
C LEU A 75 15.26 -3.40 -13.91
N PRO A 76 14.13 -2.84 -14.38
CA PRO A 76 12.89 -2.88 -13.62
C PRO A 76 12.45 -4.34 -13.57
N LEU A 77 12.34 -4.87 -12.36
CA LEU A 77 11.80 -6.20 -12.13
C LEU A 77 10.57 -6.02 -11.27
N ASP A 78 9.47 -6.58 -11.74
CA ASP A 78 8.23 -6.61 -10.98
C ASP A 78 8.39 -7.62 -9.84
N ASP A 79 8.30 -7.15 -8.61
CA ASP A 79 8.51 -7.95 -7.41
C ASP A 79 7.21 -8.26 -6.68
N THR A 80 7.22 -9.34 -5.92
CA THR A 80 6.15 -9.64 -4.95
C THR A 80 6.77 -9.83 -3.57
N LEU A 81 6.45 -8.91 -2.65
CA LEU A 81 6.96 -8.86 -1.28
C LEU A 81 5.83 -9.14 -0.29
N GLN A 82 6.10 -9.93 0.75
CA GLN A 82 5.12 -10.26 1.79
C GLN A 82 5.75 -10.23 3.18
N GLY A 83 5.23 -9.42 4.11
CA GLY A 83 5.73 -9.26 5.49
C GLY A 83 5.27 -10.37 6.44
N GLN A 84 4.00 -10.78 6.34
CA GLN A 84 3.31 -11.77 7.18
C GLN A 84 2.80 -11.23 8.51
N ASN A 85 3.52 -11.41 9.61
CA ASN A 85 3.06 -11.04 10.95
C ASN A 85 4.15 -10.21 11.63
N GLY A 86 3.74 -9.20 12.38
CA GLY A 86 4.63 -8.21 12.97
C GLY A 86 4.71 -6.97 12.09
N GLY A 87 5.33 -5.91 12.61
CA GLY A 87 5.55 -4.70 11.81
C GLY A 87 6.70 -4.89 10.84
N ASP A 88 6.40 -4.87 9.55
CA ASP A 88 7.31 -5.12 8.44
C ASP A 88 7.56 -3.85 7.62
N TRP A 89 8.76 -3.77 7.04
CA TRP A 89 9.15 -2.65 6.19
C TRP A 89 9.45 -3.19 4.80
N LEU A 90 8.64 -2.86 3.80
CA LEU A 90 8.75 -3.36 2.42
C LEU A 90 9.13 -2.23 1.46
N TYR A 91 10.00 -2.49 0.49
CA TYR A 91 10.34 -1.53 -0.57
C TYR A 91 10.54 -2.20 -1.94
N GLY A 92 9.66 -1.91 -2.91
CA GLY A 92 9.67 -2.47 -4.28
C GLY A 92 10.74 -1.87 -5.19
N MET A 93 11.07 -0.60 -5.01
CA MET A 93 12.05 0.16 -5.80
C MET A 93 11.62 0.52 -7.22
N ARG A 94 11.73 -0.40 -8.17
CA ARG A 94 11.57 -0.14 -9.61
C ARG A 94 10.95 -1.38 -10.24
N GLY A 95 9.81 -1.20 -10.89
CA GLY A 95 9.04 -2.30 -11.43
C GLY A 95 7.59 -2.10 -11.04
N ASP A 96 6.68 -2.84 -11.65
CA ASP A 96 5.29 -2.83 -11.21
C ASP A 96 5.17 -3.82 -10.04
N ASP A 97 5.36 -3.35 -8.81
CA ASP A 97 5.56 -4.20 -7.64
C ASP A 97 4.26 -4.53 -6.90
N THR A 98 4.21 -5.67 -6.22
CA THR A 98 3.13 -6.08 -5.32
C THR A 98 3.67 -6.24 -3.90
N LEU A 99 3.25 -5.36 -3.00
CA LEU A 99 3.68 -5.34 -1.60
C LEU A 99 2.50 -5.70 -0.69
N VAL A 100 2.69 -6.74 0.14
CA VAL A 100 1.68 -7.17 1.11
C VAL A 100 2.28 -7.14 2.52
N GLY A 101 1.82 -6.23 3.37
CA GLY A 101 2.29 -6.07 4.76
C GLY A 101 1.95 -7.30 5.60
N GLY A 102 0.67 -7.48 5.93
CA GLY A 102 0.16 -8.59 6.69
C GLY A 102 -0.48 -8.12 8.00
N LEU A 103 -0.12 -8.73 9.12
CA LEU A 103 -0.66 -8.35 10.43
C LEU A 103 0.36 -7.49 11.18
N GLY A 104 -0.07 -6.34 11.70
CA GLY A 104 0.75 -5.46 12.52
C GLY A 104 1.17 -4.20 11.77
N ASP A 105 1.75 -3.25 12.50
CA ASP A 105 2.03 -1.90 11.98
C ASP A 105 3.17 -1.90 10.94
N ASP A 106 2.79 -1.84 9.67
CA ASP A 106 3.65 -2.00 8.51
C ASP A 106 4.04 -0.68 7.85
N ARG A 107 5.14 -0.72 7.08
CA ARG A 107 5.60 0.39 6.22
C ARG A 107 5.90 -0.10 4.83
N LEU A 108 5.07 0.27 3.87
CA LEU A 108 5.16 -0.18 2.49
C LEU A 108 5.55 0.99 1.58
N TYR A 109 6.57 0.78 0.75
CA TYR A 109 7.02 1.75 -0.25
C TYR A 109 7.04 1.08 -1.62
N GLY A 110 6.22 1.52 -2.57
CA GLY A 110 6.21 0.98 -3.94
C GLY A 110 7.51 1.35 -4.65
N GLY A 111 7.67 2.64 -4.95
CA GLY A 111 8.91 3.21 -5.46
C GLY A 111 8.69 3.91 -6.79
N SER A 112 8.91 3.21 -7.89
CA SER A 112 8.79 3.75 -9.24
C SER A 112 8.08 2.74 -10.11
N ASN A 113 7.23 3.24 -10.99
CA ASN A 113 6.28 2.48 -11.80
C ASN A 113 5.00 2.14 -11.00
N ALA A 114 4.08 1.39 -11.61
CA ALA A 114 2.72 1.27 -11.08
C ALA A 114 2.65 0.13 -10.07
N ASP A 115 2.55 0.48 -8.80
CA ASP A 115 2.65 -0.45 -7.69
C ASP A 115 1.27 -0.80 -7.09
N PHE A 116 1.18 -1.98 -6.49
CA PHE A 116 0.04 -2.42 -5.68
C PHE A 116 0.49 -2.67 -4.24
N LEU A 117 -0.01 -1.87 -3.30
CA LEU A 117 0.32 -1.94 -1.89
C LEU A 117 -0.92 -2.35 -1.09
N ARG A 118 -0.79 -3.38 -0.25
CA ARG A 118 -1.82 -3.80 0.69
C ARG A 118 -1.29 -4.18 2.05
N SER A 119 -1.62 -3.45 3.12
CA SER A 119 -1.11 -3.77 4.46
C SER A 119 -1.99 -4.76 5.23
N GLN A 120 -3.33 -4.69 5.14
CA GLN A 120 -4.34 -5.54 5.80
C GLN A 120 -4.77 -5.07 7.19
N THR A 121 -4.01 -5.31 8.26
CA THR A 121 -4.45 -4.91 9.62
C THR A 121 -3.30 -4.35 10.41
N GLY A 122 -3.52 -3.25 11.12
CA GLY A 122 -2.47 -2.58 11.88
C GLY A 122 -2.49 -1.09 11.59
N ASP A 123 -1.81 -0.26 12.39
CA ASP A 123 -1.75 1.17 12.09
C ASP A 123 -0.60 1.39 11.07
N ASP A 124 -0.92 1.38 9.78
CA ASP A 124 0.03 1.21 8.68
C ASP A 124 0.38 2.52 7.97
N GLN A 125 1.53 2.52 7.28
CA GLN A 125 1.89 3.60 6.36
C GLN A 125 2.30 3.09 4.98
N LEU A 126 1.62 3.59 3.95
CA LEU A 126 1.80 3.20 2.55
C LEU A 126 2.22 4.42 1.73
N TRP A 127 3.30 4.25 0.95
CA TRP A 127 3.79 5.23 -0.03
C TRP A 127 3.85 4.57 -1.41
N GLY A 128 3.05 5.05 -2.36
CA GLY A 128 3.08 4.59 -3.76
C GLY A 128 4.42 4.95 -4.40
N GLY A 129 4.68 6.25 -4.53
CA GLY A 129 5.94 6.78 -5.04
C GLY A 129 5.74 7.51 -6.36
N ASN A 130 6.37 7.04 -7.43
CA ASN A 130 6.14 7.56 -8.78
C ASN A 130 5.46 6.48 -9.60
N GLY A 131 4.36 6.78 -10.28
CA GLY A 131 3.58 5.79 -11.02
C GLY A 131 2.12 5.96 -10.71
N ASP A 132 1.28 5.19 -11.41
CA ASP A 132 -0.15 5.16 -11.12
C ASP A 132 -0.41 4.02 -10.12
N ASP A 133 -0.39 4.33 -8.83
CA ASP A 133 -0.33 3.35 -7.75
C ASP A 133 -1.72 2.98 -7.22
N ARG A 134 -1.83 1.80 -6.62
CA ARG A 134 -3.03 1.35 -5.89
C ARG A 134 -2.67 1.02 -4.45
N LEU A 135 -3.24 1.77 -3.52
CA LEU A 135 -2.99 1.63 -2.08
C LEU A 135 -4.27 1.22 -1.37
N ASN A 136 -4.22 0.11 -0.63
CA ASN A 136 -5.30 -0.39 0.22
C ASN A 136 -4.73 -0.71 1.61
N SER A 137 -5.07 0.05 2.64
CA SER A 137 -4.45 -0.16 3.96
C SER A 137 -5.18 -1.22 4.78
N GLY A 138 -6.50 -1.20 4.80
CA GLY A 138 -7.31 -2.26 5.39
C GLY A 138 -7.93 -1.82 6.70
N ASP A 139 -7.91 -2.66 7.72
CA ASP A 139 -8.48 -2.29 9.01
C ASP A 139 -7.47 -1.47 9.83
N ASN A 140 -7.98 -0.51 10.61
CA ASN A 140 -7.29 0.40 11.55
C ASN A 140 -7.00 1.81 10.99
N ASP A 141 -6.31 2.64 11.78
CA ASP A 141 -6.05 4.05 11.45
C ASP A 141 -4.76 4.17 10.63
N ASP A 142 -4.88 4.46 9.34
CA ASP A 142 -3.77 4.36 8.39
C ASP A 142 -3.33 5.70 7.76
N GLY A 143 -2.12 5.68 7.19
CA GLY A 143 -1.57 6.78 6.40
C GLY A 143 -1.22 6.37 4.97
N LEU A 144 -1.95 6.87 3.98
CA LEU A 144 -1.73 6.57 2.56
C LEU A 144 -1.24 7.80 1.81
N TYR A 145 -0.18 7.62 1.03
CA TYR A 145 0.45 8.67 0.23
C TYR A 145 0.68 8.13 -1.19
N GLY A 146 -0.07 8.62 -2.18
CA GLY A 146 0.06 8.20 -3.59
C GLY A 146 1.41 8.64 -4.16
N GLY A 147 1.61 9.94 -4.30
CA GLY A 147 2.88 10.54 -4.71
C GLY A 147 2.79 11.27 -6.04
N ILE A 148 3.44 10.75 -7.08
CA ILE A 148 3.39 11.32 -8.42
C ILE A 148 2.75 10.31 -9.36
N GLY A 149 1.61 10.66 -9.93
CA GLY A 149 0.88 9.85 -10.90
C GLY A 149 -0.60 9.85 -10.54
N SER A 150 -1.42 9.13 -11.30
CA SER A 150 -2.86 9.06 -11.02
C SER A 150 -3.14 7.89 -10.09
N ASP A 151 -3.18 8.16 -8.78
CA ASP A 151 -3.22 7.13 -7.75
C ASP A 151 -4.65 6.77 -7.33
N THR A 152 -4.86 5.53 -6.88
CA THR A 152 -6.11 5.09 -6.22
C THR A 152 -5.82 4.71 -4.77
N LEU A 153 -6.46 5.41 -3.84
CA LEU A 153 -6.26 5.25 -2.40
C LEU A 153 -7.57 4.81 -1.73
N ASN A 154 -7.54 3.68 -1.01
CA ASN A 154 -8.66 3.15 -0.24
C ASN A 154 -8.17 2.85 1.19
N GLY A 155 -8.66 3.62 2.16
CA GLY A 155 -8.35 3.43 3.58
C GLY A 155 -9.02 2.19 4.17
N ASN A 156 -10.23 1.87 3.70
CA ASN A 156 -11.17 0.92 4.31
C ASN A 156 -11.59 1.35 5.72
N ILE A 157 -11.59 0.44 6.70
CA ILE A 157 -12.20 0.71 8.01
C ILE A 157 -11.17 1.36 8.91
N GLY A 158 -11.37 2.64 9.22
CA GLY A 158 -10.35 3.35 9.98
C GLY A 158 -10.70 4.79 10.26
N THR A 159 -9.77 5.48 10.90
CA THR A 159 -9.64 6.93 10.81
C THR A 159 -8.38 7.26 10.04
N ASP A 160 -8.53 7.32 8.72
CA ASP A 160 -7.40 7.33 7.80
C ASP A 160 -6.98 8.74 7.40
N THR A 161 -5.70 8.86 7.05
CA THR A 161 -5.16 10.05 6.39
C THR A 161 -4.75 9.69 4.96
N LEU A 162 -5.45 10.25 3.99
CA LEU A 162 -5.21 10.01 2.57
C LEU A 162 -4.61 11.25 1.92
N VAL A 163 -3.52 11.08 1.18
CA VAL A 163 -2.88 12.12 0.38
C VAL A 163 -2.61 11.55 -1.00
N GLY A 164 -3.34 12.01 -2.01
CA GLY A 164 -3.15 11.58 -3.40
C GLY A 164 -1.77 12.01 -3.88
N GLY A 165 -1.60 13.29 -4.19
CA GLY A 165 -0.27 13.86 -4.41
C GLY A 165 -0.27 14.85 -5.55
N LYS A 166 0.31 14.48 -6.68
CA LYS A 166 0.25 15.26 -7.93
C LYS A 166 -0.53 14.46 -8.95
N ASP A 167 -1.09 15.18 -9.92
CA ASP A 167 -1.94 14.62 -10.97
C ASP A 167 -3.31 14.23 -10.38
N ALA A 168 -4.13 13.48 -11.12
CA ALA A 168 -5.54 13.29 -10.75
C ALA A 168 -5.72 12.00 -9.96
N ASP A 169 -6.06 12.12 -8.69
CA ASP A 169 -6.16 10.98 -7.77
C ASP A 169 -7.61 10.54 -7.50
N VAL A 170 -7.79 9.29 -7.13
CA VAL A 170 -9.07 8.70 -6.73
C VAL A 170 -9.01 8.25 -5.28
N PHE A 171 -9.89 8.79 -4.46
CA PHE A 171 -10.11 8.37 -3.07
C PHE A 171 -11.37 7.50 -3.02
N ASP A 172 -11.17 6.21 -2.83
CA ASP A 172 -12.17 5.17 -3.00
C ASP A 172 -12.74 4.71 -1.65
N PHE A 173 -14.07 4.64 -1.56
CA PHE A 173 -14.83 4.17 -0.41
C PHE A 173 -15.84 3.12 -0.86
N ASP A 174 -15.79 1.94 -0.24
CA ASP A 174 -16.61 0.78 -0.60
C ASP A 174 -17.80 0.58 0.33
N ALA A 175 -17.78 1.18 1.52
CA ALA A 175 -18.88 1.15 2.46
C ALA A 175 -19.01 2.46 3.24
N ALA A 176 -20.24 2.79 3.66
CA ALA A 176 -20.48 3.91 4.57
C ALA A 176 -19.77 3.74 5.94
N GLY A 177 -19.39 2.50 6.28
CA GLY A 177 -18.64 2.18 7.49
C GLY A 177 -17.14 2.43 7.40
N ASP A 178 -16.61 2.72 6.21
CA ASP A 178 -15.18 2.99 6.01
C ASP A 178 -14.80 4.31 6.71
N SER A 179 -15.64 5.34 6.57
CA SER A 179 -15.41 6.66 7.17
C SER A 179 -16.48 7.07 8.17
N GLY A 180 -16.12 7.23 9.44
CA GLY A 180 -17.10 7.56 10.49
C GLY A 180 -17.53 9.03 10.56
N LEU A 181 -17.97 9.44 11.75
CA LEU A 181 -18.39 10.80 12.06
C LEU A 181 -17.44 11.48 13.06
N GLY A 182 -17.34 12.81 12.96
CA GLY A 182 -16.66 13.62 13.95
C GLY A 182 -15.15 13.36 13.98
N LYS A 183 -14.67 12.66 15.03
CA LYS A 183 -13.25 12.32 15.20
C LYS A 183 -12.84 11.01 14.53
N ALA A 184 -13.80 10.17 14.18
CA ALA A 184 -13.57 8.86 13.57
C ALA A 184 -13.73 8.90 12.04
N ARG A 185 -13.50 10.08 11.45
CA ARG A 185 -13.69 10.33 10.02
C ARG A 185 -12.33 10.42 9.35
N ASP A 186 -12.25 9.96 8.12
CA ASP A 186 -11.05 10.06 7.32
C ASP A 186 -10.80 11.49 6.83
N VAL A 187 -9.52 11.75 6.61
CA VAL A 187 -9.00 13.04 6.22
C VAL A 187 -8.28 12.92 4.90
N ILE A 188 -8.90 13.44 3.85
CA ILE A 188 -8.23 13.67 2.57
C ILE A 188 -7.48 14.99 2.65
N ARG A 189 -6.15 14.90 2.68
CA ARG A 189 -5.29 16.07 2.74
C ARG A 189 -4.94 16.54 1.33
N HIS A 190 -5.00 17.86 1.12
CA HIS A 190 -4.65 18.49 -0.15
C HIS A 190 -5.50 18.02 -1.33
N PHE A 191 -6.82 17.87 -1.14
CA PHE A 191 -7.74 17.57 -2.23
C PHE A 191 -7.73 18.70 -3.27
N GLN A 192 -7.54 18.37 -4.54
CA GLN A 192 -7.38 19.27 -5.68
C GLN A 192 -8.41 18.97 -6.78
N ASP A 193 -9.67 19.37 -6.56
CA ASP A 193 -10.75 19.29 -7.58
C ASP A 193 -10.33 19.91 -8.93
N GLY A 194 -9.52 20.97 -8.90
CA GLY A 194 -9.00 21.63 -10.11
C GLY A 194 -7.93 20.84 -10.87
N GLU A 195 -7.27 19.86 -10.25
CA GLU A 195 -6.23 19.01 -10.87
C GLU A 195 -6.79 17.65 -11.31
N GLY A 196 -7.99 17.30 -10.84
CA GLY A 196 -8.76 16.16 -11.35
C GLY A 196 -9.19 15.18 -10.27
N ASP A 197 -8.86 15.43 -9.00
CA ASP A 197 -9.18 14.52 -7.90
C ASP A 197 -10.66 14.16 -7.85
N LYS A 198 -10.91 12.90 -7.48
CA LYS A 198 -12.24 12.32 -7.33
C LYS A 198 -12.37 11.60 -6.01
N ILE A 199 -13.54 11.76 -5.41
CA ILE A 199 -14.01 10.88 -4.33
C ILE A 199 -14.93 9.86 -5.01
N ASP A 200 -14.56 8.59 -5.02
CA ASP A 200 -15.38 7.52 -5.54
C ASP A 200 -16.24 6.94 -4.41
N LEU A 201 -17.56 7.09 -4.54
CA LEU A 201 -18.55 6.53 -3.64
C LEU A 201 -19.43 5.49 -4.34
N SER A 202 -19.04 5.03 -5.53
CA SER A 202 -19.82 4.09 -6.31
C SER A 202 -19.91 2.70 -5.68
N GLY A 203 -19.03 2.36 -4.71
CA GLY A 203 -19.14 1.17 -3.87
C GLY A 203 -20.15 1.30 -2.72
N VAL A 204 -20.44 2.53 -2.28
CA VAL A 204 -21.30 2.80 -1.12
C VAL A 204 -22.78 2.82 -1.51
N ASP A 205 -23.57 1.93 -0.89
CA ASP A 205 -25.02 1.91 -1.09
C ASP A 205 -25.70 3.14 -0.49
N ALA A 206 -26.26 3.99 -1.36
CA ALA A 206 -26.90 5.23 -0.96
C ALA A 206 -28.27 5.05 -0.26
N ASN A 207 -28.87 3.84 -0.26
CA ASN A 207 -30.13 3.62 0.45
C ASN A 207 -30.27 2.21 1.03
N VAL A 208 -29.95 2.08 2.31
CA VAL A 208 -29.94 0.78 3.02
C VAL A 208 -31.32 0.12 3.18
N ASP A 209 -32.41 0.86 2.95
CA ASP A 209 -33.78 0.33 3.02
C ASP A 209 -34.23 -0.34 1.71
N LEU A 210 -33.44 -0.20 0.64
CA LEU A 210 -33.71 -0.77 -0.67
C LEU A 210 -32.67 -1.84 -1.01
N SER A 211 -33.03 -2.72 -1.94
CA SER A 211 -32.12 -3.78 -2.38
C SER A 211 -31.25 -3.32 -3.55
N GLY A 212 -29.96 -3.65 -3.51
CA GLY A 212 -28.99 -3.32 -4.54
C GLY A 212 -28.12 -2.14 -4.10
N ASN A 213 -27.24 -1.65 -4.96
CA ASN A 213 -26.44 -0.46 -4.70
C ASN A 213 -27.09 0.74 -5.41
N GLN A 214 -27.51 1.76 -4.65
CA GLN A 214 -28.08 2.99 -5.19
C GLN A 214 -27.03 4.09 -5.27
N ALA A 215 -27.15 4.91 -6.31
CA ALA A 215 -26.31 6.09 -6.49
C ALA A 215 -26.75 7.25 -5.59
N PHE A 216 -25.77 8.03 -5.13
CA PHE A 216 -26.01 9.24 -4.38
C PHE A 216 -26.47 10.41 -5.26
N THR A 217 -27.12 11.39 -4.64
CA THR A 217 -27.45 12.69 -5.23
C THR A 217 -26.79 13.80 -4.43
N PHE A 218 -25.93 14.59 -5.08
CA PHE A 218 -25.31 15.77 -4.45
C PHE A 218 -26.30 16.93 -4.36
N ILE A 219 -26.51 17.47 -3.16
CA ILE A 219 -27.47 18.54 -2.86
C ILE A 219 -26.78 19.85 -2.40
N ASP A 220 -25.50 20.02 -2.76
CA ASP A 220 -24.67 21.16 -2.36
C ASP A 220 -24.62 21.35 -0.83
N ASP A 221 -25.07 22.49 -0.31
CA ASP A 221 -25.13 22.82 1.12
C ASP A 221 -26.53 22.61 1.74
N GLY A 222 -27.42 21.94 1.01
CA GLY A 222 -28.79 21.67 1.42
C GLY A 222 -28.93 20.84 2.70
N THR A 223 -30.16 20.79 3.22
CA THR A 223 -30.51 19.92 4.34
C THR A 223 -31.03 18.58 3.82
N PHE A 224 -30.60 17.49 4.45
CA PHE A 224 -31.10 16.16 4.16
C PHE A 224 -32.61 16.08 4.33
N ASN A 225 -33.26 15.46 3.35
CA ASN A 225 -34.71 15.24 3.31
C ASN A 225 -35.10 13.90 2.68
N ALA A 226 -34.12 13.13 2.22
CA ALA A 226 -34.27 11.79 1.68
C ALA A 226 -32.94 11.03 1.82
N ALA A 227 -33.03 9.70 1.71
CA ALA A 227 -31.87 8.82 1.58
C ALA A 227 -31.09 9.10 0.30
N GLY A 228 -29.82 8.74 0.32
CA GLY A 228 -28.90 8.85 -0.81
C GLY A 228 -28.56 10.27 -1.16
N GLN A 229 -28.47 11.15 -0.17
CA GLN A 229 -28.09 12.54 -0.36
C GLN A 229 -26.67 12.78 0.15
N LEU A 230 -25.90 13.57 -0.61
CA LEU A 230 -24.60 14.07 -0.22
C LEU A 230 -24.64 15.58 -0.09
N ARG A 231 -24.01 16.13 0.95
CA ARG A 231 -23.87 17.58 1.14
C ARG A 231 -22.46 17.95 1.54
N PHE A 232 -21.98 19.08 1.06
CA PHE A 232 -20.68 19.64 1.45
C PHE A 232 -20.86 20.85 2.37
N ALA A 233 -20.41 20.73 3.61
CA ALA A 233 -20.38 21.83 4.57
C ALA A 233 -19.08 22.63 4.40
N ALA A 234 -19.14 23.72 3.64
CA ALA A 234 -17.95 24.52 3.26
C ALA A 234 -17.23 25.19 4.45
N ASP A 235 -17.95 25.52 5.52
CA ASP A 235 -17.38 26.11 6.74
C ASP A 235 -16.53 25.10 7.55
N LEU A 236 -16.92 23.82 7.48
CA LEU A 236 -16.22 22.72 8.12
C LEU A 236 -15.26 22.00 7.16
N HIS A 237 -15.40 22.22 5.86
CA HIS A 237 -14.75 21.49 4.78
C HIS A 237 -15.03 19.97 4.84
N VAL A 238 -16.28 19.60 5.09
CA VAL A 238 -16.68 18.20 5.28
C VAL A 238 -17.75 17.82 4.27
N LEU A 239 -17.53 16.71 3.57
CA LEU A 239 -18.56 16.01 2.82
C LEU A 239 -19.31 15.08 3.78
N TYR A 240 -20.63 15.17 3.81
CA TYR A 240 -21.50 14.30 4.60
C TYR A 240 -22.37 13.50 3.65
N GLY A 241 -22.58 12.21 3.96
CA GLY A 241 -23.53 11.37 3.26
C GLY A 241 -24.59 10.80 4.17
N ASN A 242 -25.80 10.75 3.64
CA ASN A 242 -26.97 10.17 4.29
C ASN A 242 -27.43 8.95 3.47
N THR A 243 -27.38 7.78 4.07
CA THR A 243 -27.76 6.50 3.46
C THR A 243 -29.13 6.01 3.91
N ASP A 244 -29.80 6.73 4.81
CA ASP A 244 -31.16 6.43 5.21
C ASP A 244 -32.08 7.67 5.08
N ALA A 245 -33.39 7.49 5.26
CA ALA A 245 -34.35 8.57 5.00
C ALA A 245 -34.44 9.60 6.14
N ASP A 246 -33.47 9.65 7.05
CA ASP A 246 -33.45 10.58 8.15
C ASP A 246 -32.72 11.90 7.84
N ALA A 247 -32.43 12.71 8.86
CA ALA A 247 -31.80 14.03 8.70
C ALA A 247 -30.36 14.08 9.25
N THR A 248 -29.85 12.94 9.70
CA THR A 248 -28.49 12.73 10.19
C THR A 248 -27.64 12.09 9.10
N PRO A 249 -26.33 12.37 9.07
CA PRO A 249 -25.42 11.67 8.18
C PRO A 249 -24.93 10.36 8.82
N GLU A 250 -24.69 9.34 8.02
CA GLU A 250 -24.12 8.06 8.46
C GLU A 250 -22.61 8.05 8.32
N PHE A 251 -22.07 8.81 7.36
CA PHE A 251 -20.64 8.92 7.14
C PHE A 251 -20.23 10.35 6.80
N SER A 252 -18.94 10.63 6.92
CA SER A 252 -18.41 11.93 6.56
C SER A 252 -16.93 11.85 6.18
N ILE A 253 -16.47 12.72 5.28
CA ILE A 253 -15.08 12.78 4.80
C ILE A 253 -14.56 14.21 4.92
N GLN A 254 -13.40 14.38 5.55
CA GLN A 254 -12.82 15.70 5.80
C GLN A 254 -11.93 16.02 4.62
N LEU A 255 -12.23 17.11 3.93
CA LEU A 255 -11.43 17.60 2.82
C LEU A 255 -10.61 18.79 3.30
N SER A 256 -9.33 18.82 2.97
CA SER A 256 -8.54 20.04 3.08
C SER A 256 -8.03 20.45 1.70
N GLY A 257 -7.93 21.76 1.45
CA GLY A 257 -7.50 22.28 0.14
C GLY A 257 -8.63 22.83 -0.73
N VAL A 258 -9.89 22.51 -0.41
CA VAL A 258 -11.07 23.03 -1.11
C VAL A 258 -11.95 23.87 -0.21
N THR A 259 -12.54 24.95 -0.74
CA THR A 259 -13.58 25.77 -0.06
C THR A 259 -14.97 25.59 -0.67
N SER A 260 -15.06 24.81 -1.74
CA SER A 260 -16.27 24.44 -2.46
C SER A 260 -16.00 23.10 -3.15
N LEU A 261 -17.02 22.26 -3.27
CA LEU A 261 -16.92 20.96 -3.94
C LEU A 261 -17.89 20.93 -5.12
N ASN A 262 -17.40 20.58 -6.30
CA ASN A 262 -18.24 20.36 -7.47
C ASN A 262 -18.87 18.96 -7.40
N ALA A 263 -20.13 18.81 -7.82
CA ALA A 263 -20.76 17.49 -7.96
C ALA A 263 -19.93 16.54 -8.87
N ALA A 264 -19.21 17.06 -9.86
CA ALA A 264 -18.32 16.28 -10.73
C ALA A 264 -17.02 15.82 -10.04
N ALA A 265 -16.72 16.30 -8.84
CA ALA A 265 -15.61 15.83 -8.01
C ALA A 265 -15.97 14.56 -7.23
N VAL A 266 -17.23 14.17 -7.24
CA VAL A 266 -17.72 12.96 -6.59
C VAL A 266 -18.24 12.01 -7.66
N PHE A 267 -17.72 10.79 -7.68
CA PHE A 267 -18.24 9.72 -8.52
C PHE A 267 -19.40 9.04 -7.78
N LEU A 268 -20.56 8.99 -8.44
CA LEU A 268 -21.87 8.64 -7.86
C LEU A 268 -22.48 7.44 -8.59
#